data_AF-A0A830BBR8-F1
#
_entry.id   AF-A0A830BBR8-F1
#
_cell.length_a   1.000
_cell.length_b   1.000
_cell.length_c   1.000
_cell.angle_alpha   90.00
_cell.angle_beta   90.00
_cell.angle_gamma   90.00
#
_symmetry.space_group_name_H-M   'P 1'
#
loop_
_entity.id
_entity.type
_entity.pdbx_description
1 polymer ?
#
loop_
_entity_poly.entity_id
_entity_poly.type
_entity_poly.pdbx_seq_one_letter_code
_entity_poly.pdbx_strand_id
1 'polypeptide(L)'
;MGSENYKSLDCITVADISALGIAHAKADEFHCQLAGIIQNWGSATPQTWSNISKHLLTPDLPFSFHQMMYYGCYKYFGVDPPAWLPDPDGANLTNVGKLLKEHGKELLGSKYIDPISSFRDFQEFSVSNPEVYWRILFEKMNVLFSAPPECILHEVPSHLGGQWLPCATTNPANNCLSVVKRTVEDIAVIWRDEADDELPVNKMSLKELRASVWLVAHAIETLNLEKGSAIAIDMPMNVNSVVIYLAIILAGYIVVSIADSFAPKEISSRLQISKAQAIFTQSPLKFNLHSQDLIIRGDKRLHLYRKHRSIKPSQHLRKAPLRLPNSTLNPQLPTKGPVTKISQTLTETELAGNRFWFLVLATEYVLQYEIPYS
;
A
#
# COMPACT_ATOMS: atom_id res chain seq x y z
N MET A 1 -29.63 -20.21 -4.71
CA MET A 1 -30.15 -21.58 -4.90
C MET A 1 -29.68 -22.37 -3.68
N GLY A 2 -30.61 -22.84 -2.85
CA GLY A 2 -30.29 -23.50 -1.59
C GLY A 2 -29.66 -24.88 -1.78
N SER A 3 -29.01 -25.40 -0.74
CA SER A 3 -28.45 -26.76 -0.68
C SER A 3 -29.49 -27.87 -0.86
N GLU A 4 -30.79 -27.55 -0.78
CA GLU A 4 -31.93 -28.48 -0.85
C GLU A 4 -31.96 -29.34 -2.11
N ASN A 5 -31.45 -28.82 -3.24
CA ASN A 5 -31.42 -29.54 -4.52
C ASN A 5 -30.23 -30.49 -4.67
N TYR A 6 -29.34 -30.58 -3.69
CA TYR A 6 -28.11 -31.36 -3.77
C TYR A 6 -28.15 -32.58 -2.84
N LYS A 7 -27.55 -33.69 -3.29
CA LYS A 7 -27.33 -34.89 -2.46
C LYS A 7 -26.21 -34.60 -1.45
N SER A 8 -26.25 -35.24 -0.28
CA SER A 8 -25.07 -35.22 0.61
C SER A 8 -23.94 -36.00 -0.05
N LEU A 9 -22.69 -35.70 0.31
CA LEU A 9 -21.52 -36.30 -0.36
C LEU A 9 -21.52 -37.83 -0.35
N ASP A 10 -21.99 -38.43 0.75
CA ASP A 10 -22.10 -39.89 0.94
C ASP A 10 -23.18 -40.55 0.05
N CYS A 11 -24.06 -39.75 -0.55
CA CYS A 11 -25.12 -40.21 -1.45
C CYS A 11 -24.80 -39.95 -2.94
N ILE A 12 -23.66 -39.35 -3.26
CA ILE A 12 -23.24 -39.08 -4.64
C ILE A 12 -22.68 -40.37 -5.25
N THR A 13 -23.14 -40.71 -6.45
CA THR A 13 -22.71 -41.89 -7.20
C THR A 13 -21.87 -41.51 -8.42
N VAL A 14 -21.14 -42.48 -9.00
CA VAL A 14 -20.41 -42.31 -10.28
C VAL A 14 -21.33 -41.84 -11.41
N ALA A 15 -22.59 -42.29 -11.41
CA ALA A 15 -23.60 -41.89 -12.38
C ALA A 15 -23.98 -40.41 -12.23
N ASP A 16 -24.08 -39.91 -11.00
CA ASP A 16 -24.36 -38.49 -10.74
C ASP A 16 -23.24 -37.60 -11.25
N ILE A 17 -21.98 -38.00 -11.05
CA ILE A 17 -20.80 -37.25 -11.53
C ILE A 17 -20.74 -37.29 -13.07
N SER A 18 -20.98 -38.45 -13.66
CA SER A 18 -20.98 -38.62 -15.13
C SER A 18 -22.07 -37.79 -15.81
N ALA A 19 -23.23 -37.61 -15.16
CA ALA A 19 -24.33 -36.79 -15.66
C ALA A 19 -23.95 -35.30 -15.82
N LEU A 20 -22.87 -34.84 -15.20
CA LEU A 20 -22.36 -33.47 -15.33
C LEU A 20 -21.45 -33.27 -16.56
N GLY A 21 -21.33 -34.26 -17.43
CA GLY A 21 -20.45 -34.21 -18.61
C GLY A 21 -19.00 -34.62 -18.34
N ILE A 22 -18.72 -35.22 -17.18
CA ILE A 22 -17.40 -35.80 -16.86
C ILE A 22 -17.36 -37.23 -17.41
N ALA A 23 -16.28 -37.58 -18.11
CA ALA A 23 -16.10 -38.93 -18.67
C ALA A 23 -16.13 -40.00 -17.57
N HIS A 24 -16.79 -41.13 -17.82
CA HIS A 24 -17.04 -42.17 -16.81
C HIS A 24 -15.76 -42.63 -16.06
N ALA A 25 -14.63 -42.80 -16.77
CA ALA A 25 -13.37 -43.19 -16.13
C ALA A 25 -12.88 -42.16 -15.10
N LYS A 26 -13.00 -40.86 -15.41
CA LYS A 26 -12.67 -39.77 -14.48
C LYS A 26 -13.71 -39.64 -13.36
N ALA A 27 -14.98 -39.91 -13.67
CA ALA A 27 -16.04 -39.90 -12.67
C ALA A 27 -15.83 -40.99 -11.61
N ASP A 28 -15.40 -42.18 -12.02
CA ASP A 28 -15.05 -43.29 -11.12
C ASP A 28 -13.84 -42.94 -10.25
N GLU A 29 -12.80 -42.34 -10.84
CA GLU A 29 -11.64 -41.84 -10.11
C GLU A 29 -12.03 -40.79 -9.06
N PHE A 30 -12.80 -39.77 -9.44
CA PHE A 30 -13.27 -38.74 -8.50
C PHE A 30 -14.16 -39.29 -7.40
N HIS A 31 -15.04 -40.26 -7.72
CA HIS A 31 -15.85 -40.93 -6.71
C HIS A 31 -14.99 -41.72 -5.72
N CYS A 32 -13.96 -42.43 -6.18
CA CYS A 32 -13.01 -43.13 -5.31
C CYS A 32 -12.24 -42.17 -4.41
N GLN A 33 -11.74 -41.05 -4.95
CA GLN A 33 -11.06 -40.01 -4.17
C GLN A 33 -12.00 -39.38 -3.13
N LEU A 34 -13.23 -39.06 -3.53
CA LEU A 34 -14.26 -38.51 -2.64
C LEU A 34 -14.57 -39.50 -1.50
N ALA A 35 -14.75 -40.79 -1.79
CA ALA A 35 -14.97 -41.82 -0.78
C ALA A 35 -13.82 -41.88 0.24
N GLY A 36 -12.57 -41.78 -0.22
CA GLY A 36 -11.40 -41.70 0.66
C GLY A 36 -11.39 -40.46 1.55
N ILE A 37 -11.77 -39.29 1.02
CA ILE A 37 -11.91 -38.06 1.81
C ILE A 37 -13.00 -38.23 2.87
N ILE A 38 -14.18 -38.74 2.49
CA ILE A 38 -15.31 -38.95 3.40
C ILE A 38 -14.94 -39.95 4.51
N GLN A 39 -14.23 -41.02 4.17
CA GLN A 39 -13.79 -42.02 5.15
C GLN A 39 -12.87 -41.42 6.21
N ASN A 40 -11.98 -40.50 5.82
CA ASN A 40 -11.01 -39.90 6.73
C ASN A 40 -11.59 -38.74 7.56
N TRP A 41 -12.53 -37.96 7.00
CA TRP A 41 -12.95 -36.68 7.56
C TRP A 41 -14.46 -36.51 7.76
N GLY A 42 -15.28 -37.49 7.35
CA GLY A 42 -16.74 -37.41 7.34
C GLY A 42 -17.31 -36.76 6.08
N SER A 43 -18.64 -36.77 5.92
CA SER A 43 -19.31 -36.27 4.72
C SER A 43 -19.73 -34.79 4.78
N ALA A 44 -19.61 -34.14 5.94
CA ALA A 44 -20.12 -32.79 6.16
C ALA A 44 -19.26 -31.97 7.14
N THR A 45 -17.93 -32.10 7.08
CA THR A 45 -17.01 -31.34 7.95
C THR A 45 -16.23 -30.26 7.19
N PRO A 46 -15.75 -29.22 7.88
CA PRO A 46 -14.82 -28.24 7.30
C PRO A 46 -13.58 -28.88 6.66
N GLN A 47 -13.06 -29.96 7.25
CA GLN A 47 -11.91 -30.70 6.76
C GLN A 47 -12.23 -31.40 5.44
N THR A 48 -13.44 -31.94 5.28
CA THR A 48 -13.92 -32.52 4.02
C THR A 48 -13.92 -31.49 2.90
N TRP A 49 -14.49 -30.30 3.13
CA TRP A 49 -14.49 -29.22 2.14
C TRP A 49 -13.07 -28.74 1.79
N SER A 50 -12.20 -28.59 2.79
CA SER A 50 -10.80 -28.19 2.58
C SER A 50 -10.06 -29.18 1.67
N ASN A 51 -10.24 -30.48 1.88
CA ASN A 51 -9.60 -31.51 1.04
C ASN A 51 -10.19 -31.55 -0.37
N ILE A 52 -11.52 -31.45 -0.50
CA ILE A 52 -12.18 -31.42 -1.81
C ILE A 52 -11.71 -30.21 -2.63
N SER A 53 -11.73 -29.01 -2.05
CA SER A 53 -11.36 -27.78 -2.75
C SER A 53 -9.88 -27.73 -3.16
N LYS A 54 -8.97 -28.36 -2.40
CA LYS A 54 -7.53 -28.37 -2.69
C LYS A 54 -7.07 -29.52 -3.59
N HIS A 55 -7.71 -30.68 -3.50
CA HIS A 55 -7.19 -31.92 -4.09
C HIS A 55 -8.11 -32.55 -5.12
N LEU A 56 -9.42 -32.33 -5.05
CA LEU A 56 -10.38 -32.91 -5.99
C LEU A 56 -10.77 -31.94 -7.10
N LEU A 57 -10.92 -30.65 -6.79
CA LEU A 57 -11.42 -29.64 -7.71
C LEU A 57 -10.28 -28.94 -8.48
N THR A 58 -10.44 -28.77 -9.79
CA THR A 58 -9.55 -27.96 -10.64
C THR A 58 -10.35 -26.97 -11.50
N PRO A 59 -9.76 -25.84 -11.95
CA PRO A 59 -10.49 -24.82 -12.70
C PRO A 59 -11.10 -25.30 -14.03
N ASP A 60 -10.58 -26.38 -14.60
CA ASP A 60 -11.04 -26.94 -15.88
C ASP A 60 -12.29 -27.83 -15.75
N LEU A 61 -12.73 -28.14 -14.52
CA LEU A 61 -13.90 -28.98 -14.30
C LEU A 61 -15.20 -28.19 -14.49
N PRO A 62 -16.30 -28.86 -14.87
CA PRO A 62 -17.60 -28.21 -15.00
C PRO A 62 -18.03 -27.55 -13.68
N PHE A 63 -18.46 -26.29 -13.71
CA PHE A 63 -18.88 -25.57 -12.51
C PHE A 63 -19.99 -26.29 -11.72
N SER A 64 -20.86 -27.03 -12.40
CA SER A 64 -21.88 -27.87 -11.78
C SER A 64 -21.30 -28.95 -10.86
N PHE A 65 -20.09 -29.46 -11.15
CA PHE A 65 -19.39 -30.41 -10.29
C PHE A 65 -18.85 -29.73 -9.03
N HIS A 66 -18.31 -28.51 -9.15
CA HIS A 66 -17.94 -27.69 -7.99
C HIS A 66 -19.15 -27.43 -7.08
N GLN A 67 -20.31 -27.09 -7.67
CA GLN A 67 -21.54 -26.89 -6.92
C GLN A 67 -22.02 -28.17 -6.23
N MET A 68 -21.99 -29.30 -6.94
CA MET A 68 -22.37 -30.60 -6.39
C MET A 68 -21.52 -30.96 -5.16
N MET A 69 -20.20 -30.79 -5.25
CA MET A 69 -19.30 -31.04 -4.13
C MET A 69 -19.52 -30.06 -2.98
N TYR A 70 -19.64 -28.77 -3.27
CA TYR A 70 -19.80 -27.72 -2.26
C TYR A 70 -21.11 -27.84 -1.49
N TYR A 71 -22.24 -27.87 -2.19
CA TYR A 71 -23.55 -27.98 -1.56
C TYR A 71 -23.82 -29.36 -0.98
N GLY A 72 -23.17 -30.41 -1.51
CA GLY A 72 -23.20 -31.73 -0.91
C GLY A 72 -22.47 -31.77 0.43
N CYS A 73 -21.31 -31.12 0.53
CA CYS A 73 -20.55 -31.02 1.79
C CYS A 73 -21.30 -30.19 2.84
N TYR A 74 -21.95 -29.11 2.41
CA TYR A 74 -22.64 -28.17 3.28
C TYR A 74 -24.16 -28.38 3.31
N LYS A 75 -24.64 -29.57 2.95
CA LYS A 75 -26.08 -29.86 2.81
C LYS A 75 -26.90 -29.42 4.02
N TYR A 76 -26.36 -29.64 5.22
CA TYR A 76 -27.00 -29.37 6.50
C TYR A 76 -26.38 -28.21 7.28
N PHE A 77 -25.55 -27.36 6.65
CA PHE A 77 -24.83 -26.29 7.32
C PHE A 77 -25.69 -25.04 7.60
N GLY A 78 -26.74 -24.82 6.80
CA GLY A 78 -27.64 -23.66 6.91
C GLY A 78 -27.62 -22.79 5.65
N VAL A 79 -28.06 -21.54 5.79
CA VAL A 79 -28.33 -20.62 4.66
C VAL A 79 -27.08 -20.02 4.00
N ASP A 80 -25.93 -20.04 4.67
CA ASP A 80 -24.71 -19.40 4.17
C ASP A 80 -23.43 -20.16 4.58
N PRO A 81 -23.10 -21.26 3.88
CA PRO A 81 -21.87 -21.99 4.15
C PRO A 81 -20.62 -21.21 3.72
N PRO A 82 -19.48 -21.35 4.43
CA PRO A 82 -18.26 -20.67 4.04
C PRO A 82 -17.68 -21.30 2.76
N ALA A 83 -17.44 -20.48 1.74
CA ALA A 83 -16.77 -20.93 0.51
C ALA A 83 -15.29 -21.29 0.74
N TRP A 84 -14.67 -20.66 1.74
CA TRP A 84 -13.28 -20.87 2.11
C TRP A 84 -13.12 -20.76 3.61
N LEU A 85 -12.25 -21.59 4.17
CA LEU A 85 -11.86 -21.53 5.57
C LEU A 85 -10.33 -21.48 5.67
N PRO A 86 -9.78 -20.62 6.55
CA PRO A 86 -8.34 -20.58 6.75
C PRO A 86 -7.86 -21.91 7.33
N ASP A 87 -6.70 -22.34 6.86
CA ASP A 87 -5.98 -23.44 7.48
C ASP A 87 -5.62 -23.07 8.95
N PRO A 88 -5.88 -23.95 9.94
CA PRO A 88 -5.62 -23.63 11.34
C PRO A 88 -4.15 -23.31 11.64
N ASP A 89 -3.20 -23.99 11.00
CA ASP A 89 -1.77 -23.69 11.17
C ASP A 89 -1.43 -22.34 10.56
N GLY A 90 -1.99 -22.04 9.38
CA GLY A 90 -1.90 -20.73 8.75
C GLY A 90 -2.46 -19.61 9.63
N ALA A 91 -3.65 -19.78 10.19
CA ALA A 91 -4.29 -18.81 11.07
C ALA A 91 -3.43 -18.51 12.31
N ASN A 92 -2.84 -19.57 12.87
CA ASN A 92 -1.91 -19.51 14.00
C ASN A 92 -0.58 -18.79 13.71
N LEU A 93 -0.19 -18.63 12.45
CA LEU A 93 1.04 -17.94 12.02
C LEU A 93 0.80 -16.47 11.63
N THR A 94 -0.45 -16.03 11.57
CA THR A 94 -0.81 -14.63 11.33
C THR A 94 -0.24 -13.72 12.43
N ASN A 95 -0.10 -12.42 12.16
CA ASN A 95 0.37 -11.47 13.17
C ASN A 95 -0.56 -11.43 14.40
N VAL A 96 -1.88 -11.53 14.18
CA VAL A 96 -2.88 -11.62 15.27
C VAL A 96 -2.77 -12.96 15.99
N GLY A 97 -2.60 -14.07 15.26
CA GLY A 97 -2.37 -15.39 15.85
C GLY A 97 -1.15 -15.41 16.77
N LYS A 98 -0.03 -14.84 16.32
CA LYS A 98 1.20 -14.70 17.12
C LYS A 98 0.97 -13.81 18.34
N LEU A 99 0.31 -12.66 18.19
CA LEU A 99 -0.05 -11.77 19.30
C LEU A 99 -0.87 -12.51 20.36
N LEU A 100 -1.88 -13.28 19.95
CA LEU A 100 -2.72 -14.06 20.85
C LEU A 100 -1.97 -15.22 21.51
N LYS A 101 -1.05 -15.87 20.80
CA LYS A 101 -0.16 -16.87 21.43
C LYS A 101 0.71 -16.27 22.53
N GLU A 102 1.22 -15.07 22.30
CA GLU A 102 2.12 -14.38 23.24
C GLU A 102 1.35 -13.78 24.43
N HIS A 103 0.25 -13.07 24.19
CA HIS A 103 -0.45 -12.28 25.22
C HIS A 103 -1.84 -12.81 25.58
N GLY A 104 -2.38 -13.81 24.89
CA GLY A 104 -3.78 -14.22 25.07
C GLY A 104 -4.11 -14.65 26.50
N LYS A 105 -3.21 -15.36 27.18
CA LYS A 105 -3.37 -15.74 28.60
C LYS A 105 -3.38 -14.53 29.54
N GLU A 106 -2.56 -13.52 29.24
CA GLU A 106 -2.51 -12.27 30.01
C GLU A 106 -3.79 -11.44 29.82
N LEU A 107 -4.25 -11.32 28.57
CA LEU A 107 -5.37 -10.46 28.22
C LEU A 107 -6.74 -11.06 28.56
N LEU A 108 -6.89 -12.38 28.37
CA LEU A 108 -8.18 -13.06 28.50
C LEU A 108 -8.25 -14.01 29.70
N GLY A 109 -7.13 -14.24 30.39
CA GLY A 109 -7.08 -15.12 31.57
C GLY A 109 -7.57 -16.53 31.25
N SER A 110 -8.54 -17.01 32.05
CA SER A 110 -9.13 -18.34 31.89
C SER A 110 -9.99 -18.52 30.63
N LYS A 111 -10.40 -17.43 29.97
CA LYS A 111 -11.13 -17.50 28.68
C LYS A 111 -10.22 -17.84 27.51
N TYR A 112 -8.91 -17.72 27.66
CA TYR A 112 -7.98 -18.05 26.59
C TYR A 112 -7.84 -19.56 26.42
N ILE A 113 -8.14 -20.05 25.22
CA ILE A 113 -7.98 -21.45 24.81
C ILE A 113 -6.86 -21.52 23.77
N ASP A 114 -7.08 -20.90 22.63
CA ASP A 114 -6.16 -20.83 21.50
C ASP A 114 -6.47 -19.58 20.66
N PRO A 115 -5.57 -19.17 19.74
CA PRO A 115 -5.75 -17.94 18.97
C PRO A 115 -7.00 -17.88 18.10
N ILE A 116 -7.51 -19.02 17.65
CA ILE A 116 -8.66 -19.09 16.74
C ILE A 116 -9.94 -19.04 17.58
N SER A 117 -10.07 -19.95 18.54
CA SER A 117 -11.28 -20.07 19.38
C SER A 117 -11.50 -18.82 20.24
N SER A 118 -10.43 -18.18 20.70
CA SER A 118 -10.49 -16.99 21.56
C SER A 118 -10.47 -15.67 20.78
N PHE A 119 -10.49 -15.68 19.45
CA PHE A 119 -10.45 -14.43 18.65
C PHE A 119 -11.62 -13.50 18.97
N ARG A 120 -12.81 -14.05 19.22
CA ARG A 120 -13.99 -13.25 19.57
C ARG A 120 -13.81 -12.55 20.91
N ASP A 121 -13.42 -13.28 21.95
CA ASP A 121 -13.14 -12.70 23.28
C ASP A 121 -12.03 -11.64 23.19
N PHE A 122 -11.03 -11.87 22.35
CA PHE A 122 -9.97 -10.90 22.09
C PHE A 122 -10.48 -9.62 21.41
N GLN A 123 -11.36 -9.75 20.42
CA GLN A 123 -11.97 -8.61 19.76
C GLN A 123 -12.82 -7.80 20.75
N GLU A 124 -13.63 -8.45 21.58
CA GLU A 124 -14.42 -7.80 22.63
C GLU A 124 -13.50 -7.10 23.66
N PHE A 125 -12.39 -7.74 24.03
CA PHE A 125 -11.37 -7.16 24.91
C PHE A 125 -10.75 -5.90 24.29
N SER A 126 -10.39 -5.92 23.00
CA SER A 126 -9.72 -4.80 22.31
C SER A 126 -10.56 -3.53 22.29
N VAL A 127 -11.89 -3.68 22.22
CA VAL A 127 -12.85 -2.57 22.28
C VAL A 127 -13.04 -2.07 23.71
N SER A 128 -13.13 -3.00 24.67
CA SER A 128 -13.40 -2.67 26.07
C SER A 128 -12.17 -2.12 26.82
N ASN A 129 -10.97 -2.43 26.34
CA ASN A 129 -9.70 -2.08 27.00
C ASN A 129 -8.70 -1.44 26.02
N PRO A 130 -9.06 -0.29 25.40
CA PRO A 130 -8.23 0.34 24.38
C PRO A 130 -6.83 0.74 24.92
N GLU A 131 -6.76 1.15 26.18
CA GLU A 131 -5.50 1.54 26.85
C GLU A 131 -4.46 0.41 26.85
N VAL A 132 -4.88 -0.80 27.19
CA VAL A 132 -3.99 -1.97 27.24
C VAL A 132 -3.69 -2.46 25.82
N TYR A 133 -4.73 -2.60 24.99
CA TYR A 133 -4.60 -3.15 23.65
C TYR A 133 -3.66 -2.32 22.75
N TRP A 134 -3.86 -1.01 22.68
CA TRP A 134 -3.06 -0.15 21.79
C TRP A 134 -1.63 0.02 22.28
N ARG A 135 -1.39 -0.01 23.60
CA ARG A 135 -0.04 0.02 24.16
C ARG A 135 0.77 -1.19 23.66
N ILE A 136 0.22 -2.38 23.77
CA ILE A 136 0.82 -3.62 23.24
C ILE A 136 1.07 -3.50 21.74
N LEU A 137 0.11 -2.94 20.97
CA LEU A 137 0.30 -2.76 19.53
C LEU A 137 1.42 -1.77 19.19
N PHE A 138 1.49 -0.62 19.86
CA PHE A 138 2.54 0.36 19.61
C PHE A 138 3.92 -0.18 19.94
N GLU A 139 4.06 -0.91 21.05
CA GLU A 139 5.29 -1.62 21.41
C GLU A 139 5.63 -2.68 20.36
N LYS A 140 4.68 -3.54 19.97
CA LYS A 140 4.93 -4.60 18.99
C LYS A 140 5.25 -4.05 17.60
N MET A 141 4.67 -2.92 17.21
CA MET A 141 4.98 -2.21 15.97
C MET A 141 6.28 -1.38 16.06
N ASN A 142 6.86 -1.22 17.25
CA ASN A 142 7.98 -0.33 17.54
C ASN A 142 7.72 1.12 17.09
N VAL A 143 6.54 1.65 17.41
CA VAL A 143 6.22 3.05 17.11
C VAL A 143 7.08 3.95 17.99
N LEU A 144 7.86 4.81 17.33
CA LEU A 144 8.75 5.76 17.94
C LEU A 144 7.99 7.04 18.28
N PHE A 145 7.96 7.35 19.58
CA PHE A 145 7.47 8.61 20.11
C PHE A 145 8.67 9.43 20.59
N SER A 146 8.76 10.70 20.18
CA SER A 146 9.73 11.64 20.77
C SER A 146 9.25 12.16 22.13
N ALA A 147 7.94 12.24 22.31
CA ALA A 147 7.28 12.41 23.59
C ALA A 147 6.15 11.37 23.67
N PRO A 148 6.12 10.49 24.69
CA PRO A 148 5.09 9.47 24.80
C PRO A 148 3.72 10.08 25.10
N PRO A 149 2.61 9.41 24.73
CA PRO A 149 1.27 9.80 25.16
C PRO A 149 1.12 9.71 26.68
N GLU A 150 0.27 10.57 27.25
CA GLU A 150 -0.17 10.45 28.65
C GLU A 150 -1.09 9.23 28.84
N CYS A 151 -2.00 9.01 27.89
CA CYS A 151 -2.85 7.83 27.78
C CYS A 151 -3.17 7.55 26.30
N ILE A 152 -3.75 6.40 25.97
CA ILE A 152 -4.13 6.05 24.60
C ILE A 152 -5.36 6.83 24.14
N LEU A 153 -6.40 6.88 24.97
CA LEU A 153 -7.66 7.51 24.65
C LEU A 153 -8.18 8.28 25.87
N HIS A 154 -8.33 9.58 25.70
CA HIS A 154 -8.99 10.45 26.66
C HIS A 154 -10.41 10.72 26.17
N GLU A 155 -11.41 10.24 26.89
CA GLU A 155 -12.81 10.51 26.56
C GLU A 155 -13.18 11.96 26.88
N VAL A 156 -13.56 12.72 25.84
CA VAL A 156 -14.01 14.11 26.00
C VAL A 156 -15.44 14.22 25.49
N PRO A 157 -16.43 14.60 26.32
CA PRO A 157 -17.84 14.64 25.92
C PRO A 157 -18.15 15.50 24.69
N SER A 158 -17.33 16.52 24.42
CA SER A 158 -17.49 17.42 23.27
C SER A 158 -16.91 16.89 21.96
N HIS A 159 -16.15 15.79 21.99
CA HIS A 159 -15.51 15.20 20.81
C HIS A 159 -16.00 13.76 20.62
N LEU A 160 -16.83 13.56 19.60
CA LEU A 160 -17.26 12.22 19.19
C LEU A 160 -16.00 11.39 18.86
N GLY A 161 -15.75 10.35 19.66
CA GLY A 161 -14.59 9.45 19.51
C GLY A 161 -13.38 9.76 20.41
N GLY A 162 -13.45 10.79 21.26
CA GLY A 162 -12.40 11.15 22.23
C GLY A 162 -11.11 11.70 21.60
N GLN A 163 -10.14 12.03 22.45
CA GLN A 163 -8.81 12.48 22.05
C GLN A 163 -7.82 11.33 22.16
N TRP A 164 -7.23 10.95 21.03
CA TRP A 164 -6.23 9.88 20.95
C TRP A 164 -4.83 10.40 21.19
N LEU A 165 -4.06 9.66 22.00
CA LEU A 165 -2.64 9.90 22.29
C LEU A 165 -2.35 11.35 22.72
N PRO A 166 -3.09 11.93 23.68
CA PRO A 166 -2.80 13.27 24.19
C PRO A 166 -1.35 13.42 24.61
N CYS A 167 -0.77 14.60 24.34
CA CYS A 167 0.61 14.96 24.62
C CYS A 167 1.68 14.17 23.84
N ALA A 168 1.29 13.16 23.05
CA ALA A 168 2.24 12.42 22.24
C ALA A 168 2.80 13.27 21.11
N THR A 169 4.10 13.14 20.87
CA THR A 169 4.75 13.67 19.66
C THR A 169 5.43 12.52 18.93
N THR A 170 5.10 12.39 17.64
CA THR A 170 5.70 11.38 16.76
C THR A 170 5.79 11.93 15.33
N ASN A 171 6.71 11.38 14.54
CA ASN A 171 6.77 11.63 13.11
C ASN A 171 6.56 10.30 12.37
N PRO A 172 5.45 10.11 11.64
CA PRO A 172 5.16 8.86 10.97
C PRO A 172 6.14 8.56 9.82
N ALA A 173 6.66 9.57 9.11
CA ALA A 173 7.70 9.35 8.10
C ALA A 173 9.01 8.86 8.73
N ASN A 174 9.38 9.39 9.92
CA ASN A 174 10.53 8.89 10.66
C ASN A 174 10.34 7.42 11.10
N ASN A 175 9.13 7.04 11.51
CA ASN A 175 8.79 5.64 11.79
C ASN A 175 8.98 4.74 10.56
N CYS A 176 8.52 5.17 9.39
CA CYS A 176 8.69 4.43 8.13
C CYS A 176 10.16 4.27 7.71
N LEU A 177 11.00 5.24 8.05
CA LEU A 177 12.42 5.28 7.67
C LEU A 177 13.37 4.68 8.72
N SER A 178 12.81 4.12 9.79
CA SER A 178 13.54 3.56 10.92
C SER A 178 14.20 2.21 10.61
N VAL A 179 15.31 1.93 11.31
CA VAL A 179 16.11 0.69 11.21
C VAL A 179 15.88 -0.28 12.37
N VAL A 180 14.81 -0.10 13.16
CA VAL A 180 14.59 -0.94 14.37
C VAL A 180 14.43 -2.43 14.03
N LYS A 181 13.77 -2.75 12.90
CA LYS A 181 13.56 -4.13 12.42
C LYS A 181 14.21 -4.39 11.06
N ARG A 182 15.05 -3.47 10.58
CA ARG A 182 15.60 -3.47 9.21
C ARG A 182 17.02 -2.94 9.19
N THR A 183 17.81 -3.37 8.23
CA THR A 183 19.11 -2.76 7.92
C THR A 183 18.93 -1.63 6.91
N VAL A 184 19.94 -0.77 6.73
CA VAL A 184 19.87 0.31 5.73
C VAL A 184 19.99 -0.24 4.30
N GLU A 185 20.53 -1.45 4.17
CA GLU A 185 20.69 -2.19 2.91
C GLU A 185 19.39 -2.89 2.48
N ASP A 186 18.43 -3.10 3.38
CA ASP A 186 17.16 -3.75 3.06
C ASP A 186 16.40 -2.97 1.99
N ILE A 187 15.76 -3.69 1.07
CA ILE A 187 14.93 -3.08 0.03
C ILE A 187 13.67 -2.49 0.66
N ALA A 188 13.46 -1.19 0.47
CA ALA A 188 12.33 -0.44 1.02
C ALA A 188 11.22 -0.19 -0.01
N VAL A 189 11.58 0.01 -1.28
CA VAL A 189 10.63 0.24 -2.37
C VAL A 189 10.99 -0.66 -3.55
N ILE A 190 9.98 -1.31 -4.11
CA ILE A 190 10.05 -2.06 -5.37
C ILE A 190 9.01 -1.42 -6.28
N TRP A 191 9.40 -1.07 -7.50
CA TRP A 191 8.48 -0.49 -8.48
C TRP A 191 8.81 -0.92 -9.88
N ARG A 192 7.88 -0.65 -10.79
CA ARG A 192 8.06 -0.79 -12.22
C ARG A 192 7.53 0.47 -12.88
N ASP A 193 8.26 0.95 -13.88
CA ASP A 193 7.82 2.10 -14.65
C ASP A 193 6.75 1.67 -15.67
N GLU A 194 5.79 2.56 -15.94
CA GLU A 194 4.71 2.28 -16.87
C GLU A 194 5.27 1.98 -18.27
N ALA A 195 4.72 0.97 -18.95
CA ALA A 195 5.14 0.43 -20.25
C ALA A 195 6.41 -0.44 -20.27
N ASP A 196 6.99 -0.78 -19.11
CA ASP A 196 8.17 -1.65 -19.00
C ASP A 196 7.83 -3.04 -18.39
N ASP A 197 6.73 -3.67 -18.81
CA ASP A 197 6.21 -4.92 -18.22
C ASP A 197 7.16 -6.12 -18.35
N GLU A 198 7.99 -6.11 -19.40
CA GLU A 198 8.99 -7.15 -19.68
C GLU A 198 10.33 -6.90 -18.98
N LEU A 199 10.53 -5.74 -18.36
CA LEU A 199 11.77 -5.42 -17.65
C LEU A 199 11.72 -5.88 -16.17
N PRO A 200 12.90 -6.18 -15.58
CA PRO A 200 13.00 -6.44 -14.16
C PRO A 200 12.48 -5.26 -13.33
N VAL A 201 11.87 -5.56 -12.18
CA VAL A 201 11.45 -4.52 -11.25
C VAL A 201 12.65 -3.73 -10.71
N ASN A 202 12.47 -2.42 -10.61
CA ASN A 202 13.41 -1.53 -9.93
C ASN A 202 13.32 -1.75 -8.41
N LYS A 203 14.43 -1.46 -7.72
CA LYS A 203 14.55 -1.60 -6.26
C LYS A 203 15.30 -0.40 -5.70
N MET A 204 14.88 0.03 -4.50
CA MET A 204 15.53 1.08 -3.74
C MET A 204 15.70 0.61 -2.30
N SER A 205 16.95 0.63 -1.83
CA SER A 205 17.30 0.33 -0.45
C SER A 205 16.77 1.40 0.52
N LEU A 206 16.66 1.07 1.79
CA LEU A 206 16.29 2.02 2.84
C LEU A 206 17.29 3.19 2.91
N LYS A 207 18.57 2.95 2.68
CA LYS A 207 19.62 3.96 2.61
C LYS A 207 19.34 5.00 1.52
N GLU A 208 19.05 4.55 0.31
CA GLU A 208 18.75 5.41 -0.84
C GLU A 208 17.44 6.18 -0.64
N LEU A 209 16.42 5.50 -0.10
CA LEU A 209 15.14 6.13 0.24
C LEU A 209 15.35 7.26 1.27
N ARG A 210 16.09 7.01 2.36
CA ARG A 210 16.40 8.01 3.38
C ARG A 210 17.14 9.21 2.81
N ALA A 211 18.17 8.96 2.00
CA ALA A 211 18.95 10.02 1.37
C ALA A 211 18.05 10.90 0.47
N SER A 212 17.19 10.28 -0.33
CA SER A 212 16.28 10.99 -1.23
C SER A 212 15.23 11.79 -0.45
N VAL A 213 14.64 11.20 0.59
CA VAL A 213 13.63 11.85 1.43
C VAL A 213 14.24 13.04 2.18
N TRP A 214 15.43 12.90 2.77
CA TRP A 214 16.11 14.00 3.46
C TRP A 214 16.47 15.13 2.50
N LEU A 215 16.94 14.81 1.30
CA LEU A 215 17.26 15.83 0.30
C LEU A 215 16.02 16.66 -0.05
N VAL A 216 14.89 16.02 -0.31
CA VAL A 216 13.63 16.73 -0.62
C VAL A 216 13.10 17.49 0.60
N ALA A 217 13.18 16.91 1.80
CA ALA A 217 12.76 17.59 3.02
C ALA A 217 13.55 18.89 3.25
N HIS A 218 14.88 18.85 3.11
CA HIS A 218 15.73 20.03 3.20
C HIS A 218 15.45 21.06 2.10
N ALA A 219 15.13 20.60 0.88
CA ALA A 219 14.73 21.51 -0.18
C ALA A 219 13.43 22.24 0.13
N ILE A 220 12.45 21.57 0.75
CA ILE A 220 11.18 22.19 1.18
C ILE A 220 11.45 23.29 2.23
N GLU A 221 12.39 23.08 3.17
CA GLU A 221 12.73 24.11 4.17
C GLU A 221 13.18 25.44 3.52
N THR A 222 13.82 25.39 2.34
CA THR A 222 14.26 26.60 1.63
C THR A 222 13.13 27.49 1.14
N LEU A 223 11.89 26.96 1.10
CA LEU A 223 10.69 27.72 0.75
C LEU A 223 10.25 28.67 1.88
N ASN A 224 10.79 28.52 3.09
CA ASN A 224 10.43 29.31 4.27
C ASN A 224 8.92 29.34 4.57
N LEU A 225 8.23 28.22 4.35
CA LEU A 225 6.82 28.06 4.70
C LEU A 225 6.66 27.76 6.19
N GLU A 226 5.57 28.25 6.80
CA GLU A 226 5.23 27.94 8.19
C GLU A 226 5.00 26.43 8.36
N LYS A 227 5.51 25.85 9.46
CA LYS A 227 5.28 24.43 9.78
C LYS A 227 3.77 24.15 9.88
N GLY A 228 3.34 23.00 9.35
CA GLY A 228 1.92 22.69 9.19
C GLY A 228 1.28 23.29 7.94
N SER A 229 2.00 24.06 7.11
CA SER A 229 1.49 24.49 5.81
C SER A 229 1.20 23.29 4.89
N ALA A 230 0.17 23.42 4.06
CA ALA A 230 -0.21 22.40 3.10
C ALA A 230 0.66 22.47 1.82
N ILE A 231 1.17 21.32 1.40
CA ILE A 231 1.94 21.13 0.17
C ILE A 231 1.26 20.04 -0.66
N ALA A 232 0.88 20.39 -1.89
CA ALA A 232 0.19 19.47 -2.78
C ALA A 232 1.15 18.61 -3.60
N ILE A 233 0.68 17.43 -3.97
CA ILE A 233 1.34 16.52 -4.92
C ILE A 233 0.33 16.23 -6.04
N ASP A 234 0.65 16.66 -7.26
CA ASP A 234 -0.09 16.34 -8.49
C ASP A 234 0.84 15.59 -9.46
N MET A 235 1.00 14.30 -9.21
CA MET A 235 1.98 13.44 -9.88
C MET A 235 1.44 12.01 -10.03
N PRO A 236 1.70 11.31 -11.15
CA PRO A 236 1.57 9.85 -11.23
C PRO A 236 2.23 9.10 -10.07
N MET A 237 1.76 7.89 -9.82
CA MET A 237 2.25 7.04 -8.74
C MET A 237 3.59 6.38 -9.11
N ASN A 238 4.68 7.14 -9.00
CA ASN A 238 6.05 6.66 -9.20
C ASN A 238 6.87 6.78 -7.91
N VAL A 239 8.14 6.31 -7.96
CA VAL A 239 9.03 6.32 -6.79
C VAL A 239 9.27 7.72 -6.23
N ASN A 240 9.33 8.76 -7.07
CA ASN A 240 9.52 10.13 -6.62
C ASN A 240 8.32 10.63 -5.82
N SER A 241 7.09 10.26 -6.21
CA SER A 241 5.88 10.61 -5.46
C SER A 241 5.91 10.02 -4.04
N VAL A 242 6.45 8.81 -3.86
CA VAL A 242 6.65 8.21 -2.52
C VAL A 242 7.67 9.01 -1.71
N VAL A 243 8.82 9.35 -2.32
CA VAL A 243 9.87 10.15 -1.68
C VAL A 243 9.34 11.50 -1.22
N ILE A 244 8.62 12.21 -2.09
CA ILE A 244 8.06 13.55 -1.82
C ILE A 244 7.02 13.47 -0.71
N TYR A 245 6.12 12.48 -0.75
CA TYR A 245 5.11 12.28 0.28
C TYR A 245 5.75 12.13 1.66
N LEU A 246 6.75 11.25 1.78
CA LEU A 246 7.49 11.05 3.02
C LEU A 246 8.28 12.31 3.43
N ALA A 247 8.84 13.05 2.48
CA ALA A 247 9.63 14.25 2.74
C ALA A 247 8.79 15.40 3.32
N ILE A 248 7.61 15.66 2.76
CA ILE A 248 6.67 16.69 3.26
C ILE A 248 6.29 16.37 4.71
N ILE A 249 5.93 15.12 5.01
CA ILE A 249 5.59 14.67 6.37
C ILE A 249 6.81 14.75 7.30
N LEU A 250 7.97 14.30 6.84
CA LEU A 250 9.20 14.34 7.63
C LEU A 250 9.55 15.78 8.03
N ALA A 251 9.38 16.72 7.11
CA ALA A 251 9.60 18.14 7.31
C ALA A 251 8.49 18.83 8.15
N GLY A 252 7.41 18.13 8.55
CA GLY A 252 6.35 18.69 9.39
C GLY A 252 5.33 19.55 8.64
N TYR A 253 5.10 19.26 7.36
CA TYR A 253 4.08 19.88 6.52
C TYR A 253 2.90 18.91 6.27
N ILE A 254 1.77 19.46 5.81
CA ILE A 254 0.57 18.68 5.49
C ILE A 254 0.61 18.30 4.01
N VAL A 255 0.52 17.00 3.70
CA VAL A 255 0.45 16.54 2.31
C VAL A 255 -0.98 16.64 1.78
N VAL A 256 -1.12 17.18 0.57
CA VAL A 256 -2.38 17.18 -0.20
C VAL A 256 -2.18 16.40 -1.50
N SER A 257 -2.54 15.11 -1.48
CA SER A 257 -2.41 14.26 -2.67
C SER A 257 -3.57 14.52 -3.64
N ILE A 258 -3.24 14.84 -4.89
CA ILE A 258 -4.18 15.09 -5.98
C ILE A 258 -3.90 14.08 -7.09
N ALA A 259 -4.96 13.41 -7.56
CA ALA A 259 -4.83 12.48 -8.68
C ALA A 259 -4.52 13.25 -9.97
N ASP A 260 -3.43 12.88 -10.64
CA ASP A 260 -2.95 13.44 -11.90
C ASP A 260 -3.92 13.26 -13.09
N SER A 261 -4.83 12.31 -12.97
CA SER A 261 -5.92 12.08 -13.93
C SER A 261 -6.98 13.19 -13.91
N PHE A 262 -7.05 14.00 -12.84
CA PHE A 262 -8.10 15.00 -12.72
C PHE A 262 -8.01 16.12 -13.76
N ALA A 263 -9.19 16.65 -14.11
CA ALA A 263 -9.29 17.83 -14.95
C ALA A 263 -8.73 19.06 -14.20
N PRO A 264 -8.26 20.10 -14.92
CA PRO A 264 -7.71 21.31 -14.29
C PRO A 264 -8.59 21.93 -13.21
N LYS A 265 -9.92 21.96 -13.44
CA LYS A 265 -10.89 22.50 -12.49
C LYS A 265 -10.90 21.71 -11.18
N GLU A 266 -10.80 20.39 -11.26
CA GLU A 266 -10.79 19.48 -10.11
C GLU A 266 -9.50 19.59 -9.29
N ILE A 267 -8.37 19.80 -9.96
CA ILE A 267 -7.08 20.09 -9.32
C ILE A 267 -7.16 21.44 -8.59
N SER A 268 -7.63 22.48 -9.29
CA SER A 268 -7.78 23.83 -8.73
C SER A 268 -8.68 23.84 -7.49
N SER A 269 -9.83 23.17 -7.53
CA SER A 269 -10.73 23.11 -6.37
C SER A 269 -10.04 22.52 -5.13
N ARG A 270 -9.22 21.47 -5.30
CA ARG A 270 -8.50 20.82 -4.20
C ARG A 270 -7.41 21.71 -3.61
N LEU A 271 -6.64 22.39 -4.46
CA LEU A 271 -5.63 23.35 -4.02
C LEU A 271 -6.24 24.50 -3.19
N GLN A 272 -7.42 24.97 -3.61
CA GLN A 272 -8.13 26.05 -2.91
C GLN A 272 -8.72 25.58 -1.57
N ILE A 273 -9.40 24.43 -1.55
CA ILE A 273 -9.98 23.87 -0.33
C ILE A 273 -8.88 23.57 0.70
N SER A 274 -7.75 23.02 0.26
CA SER A 274 -6.64 22.67 1.15
C SER A 274 -5.77 23.86 1.52
N LYS A 275 -5.94 25.03 0.88
CA LYS A 275 -5.06 26.20 1.00
C LYS A 275 -3.59 25.82 0.83
N ALA A 276 -3.29 24.99 -0.18
CA ALA A 276 -1.92 24.59 -0.45
C ALA A 276 -1.07 25.82 -0.77
N GLN A 277 0.17 25.86 -0.30
CA GLN A 277 1.10 26.98 -0.54
C GLN A 277 2.20 26.62 -1.56
N ALA A 278 2.40 25.32 -1.76
CA ALA A 278 3.31 24.79 -2.77
C ALA A 278 2.70 23.54 -3.42
N ILE A 279 3.17 23.22 -4.62
CA ILE A 279 2.78 22.01 -5.35
C ILE A 279 4.00 21.35 -5.99
N PHE A 280 4.12 20.05 -5.78
CA PHE A 280 4.95 19.17 -6.59
C PHE A 280 4.14 18.67 -7.78
N THR A 281 4.69 18.86 -8.98
CA THR A 281 4.12 18.30 -10.20
C THR A 281 5.23 17.87 -11.13
N GLN A 282 4.91 17.02 -12.10
CA GLN A 282 5.88 16.57 -13.09
C GLN A 282 5.78 17.44 -14.34
N SER A 283 6.95 17.95 -14.75
CA SER A 283 7.09 18.54 -16.08
C SER A 283 7.47 17.43 -17.06
N PRO A 284 6.74 17.26 -18.17
CA PRO A 284 7.17 16.39 -19.25
C PRO A 284 8.35 17.04 -19.99
N LEU A 285 9.56 16.95 -19.43
CA LEU A 285 10.78 17.42 -20.07
C LEU A 285 11.73 16.24 -20.28
N LYS A 286 11.39 15.36 -21.22
CA LYS A 286 12.41 14.54 -21.90
C LYS A 286 13.03 15.42 -22.98
N PHE A 287 14.27 15.85 -22.73
CA PHE A 287 15.13 16.50 -23.73
C PHE A 287 15.32 15.57 -24.94
N ASN A 288 14.53 15.81 -25.98
CA ASN A 288 14.94 15.65 -27.37
C ASN A 288 14.03 16.55 -28.21
N LEU A 289 14.63 17.26 -29.16
CA LEU A 289 14.09 18.44 -29.85
C LEU A 289 12.78 18.25 -30.67
N HIS A 290 12.05 17.15 -30.50
CA HIS A 290 10.75 16.89 -31.13
C HIS A 290 9.67 16.26 -30.22
N SER A 291 9.88 16.17 -28.91
CA SER A 291 8.96 15.46 -28.01
C SER A 291 8.19 16.43 -27.11
N GLN A 292 7.02 16.88 -27.56
CA GLN A 292 6.09 17.66 -26.75
C GLN A 292 5.54 16.83 -25.57
N ASP A 293 5.52 17.43 -24.39
CA ASP A 293 4.50 17.40 -23.33
C ASP A 293 3.61 16.14 -23.12
N LEU A 294 4.09 14.91 -22.88
CA LEU A 294 3.18 13.74 -22.83
C LEU A 294 3.38 12.79 -21.64
N ILE A 295 2.31 12.52 -20.87
CA ILE A 295 2.12 11.26 -20.11
C ILE A 295 1.66 10.20 -21.11
N ILE A 296 2.17 8.98 -21.02
CA ILE A 296 1.66 7.81 -21.73
C ILE A 296 0.84 6.99 -20.72
N ARG A 297 -0.46 6.79 -20.97
CA ARG A 297 -1.33 5.87 -20.21
C ARG A 297 -2.09 4.97 -21.17
N GLY A 298 -1.84 3.67 -21.14
CA GLY A 298 -2.50 2.71 -22.03
C GLY A 298 -2.51 3.16 -23.49
N ASP A 299 -1.32 3.41 -24.04
CA ASP A 299 -1.05 3.95 -25.39
C ASP A 299 -1.59 5.36 -25.69
N LYS A 300 -2.26 6.03 -24.74
CA LYS A 300 -2.74 7.41 -24.90
C LYS A 300 -1.76 8.43 -24.36
N ARG A 301 -1.50 9.42 -25.20
CA ARG A 301 -0.60 10.57 -24.98
C ARG A 301 -1.40 11.75 -24.38
N LEU A 302 -1.12 12.17 -23.14
CA LEU A 302 -1.84 13.23 -22.41
C LEU A 302 -0.92 14.39 -21.97
N HIS A 303 -1.32 15.64 -22.27
CA HIS A 303 -0.54 16.85 -21.95
C HIS A 303 -0.80 17.38 -20.53
N LEU A 304 0.14 17.20 -19.59
CA LEU A 304 0.06 17.75 -18.21
C LEU A 304 0.25 19.27 -18.15
N TYR A 305 1.23 19.81 -18.88
CA TYR A 305 1.65 21.21 -18.73
C TYR A 305 0.60 22.22 -19.21
N ARG A 306 -0.33 21.78 -20.09
CA ARG A 306 -1.44 22.62 -20.55
C ARG A 306 -2.57 22.74 -19.52
N LYS A 307 -2.66 21.84 -18.53
CA LYS A 307 -3.70 21.87 -17.47
C LYS A 307 -3.52 23.06 -16.52
N HIS A 308 -2.29 23.38 -16.15
CA HIS A 308 -1.99 24.48 -15.23
C HIS A 308 -1.97 25.85 -15.93
N ARG A 309 -1.58 25.91 -17.21
CA ARG A 309 -1.52 27.15 -18.01
C ARG A 309 -2.87 27.77 -18.37
N SER A 310 -3.96 27.00 -18.34
CA SER A 310 -5.32 27.51 -18.55
C SER A 310 -5.85 28.36 -17.38
N ILE A 311 -5.08 28.46 -16.29
CA ILE A 311 -5.36 29.31 -15.14
C ILE A 311 -4.55 30.60 -15.34
N LYS A 312 -5.22 31.72 -15.64
CA LYS A 312 -4.57 32.99 -16.01
C LYS A 312 -3.61 33.46 -14.89
N PRO A 313 -2.31 33.62 -15.17
CA PRO A 313 -1.40 34.28 -14.24
C PRO A 313 -1.53 35.80 -14.36
N SER A 314 -1.52 36.52 -13.24
CA SER A 314 -1.17 37.94 -13.23
C SER A 314 0.33 38.06 -13.49
N GLN A 315 0.70 39.06 -14.28
CA GLN A 315 2.08 39.30 -14.70
C GLN A 315 3.00 39.46 -13.48
N HIS A 316 4.14 38.75 -13.48
CA HIS A 316 5.46 39.05 -12.88
C HIS A 316 6.18 37.75 -12.48
N LEU A 317 6.86 37.11 -13.45
CA LEU A 317 7.68 35.91 -13.24
C LEU A 317 9.15 36.32 -13.00
N ARG A 318 9.73 35.98 -11.84
CA ARG A 318 11.19 35.93 -11.65
C ARG A 318 11.61 34.46 -11.51
N LYS A 319 12.56 34.03 -12.35
CA LYS A 319 13.25 32.73 -12.23
C LYS A 319 14.51 32.94 -11.38
N ALA A 320 14.73 32.12 -10.36
CA ALA A 320 16.00 32.09 -9.63
C ALA A 320 16.70 30.73 -9.88
N PRO A 321 17.91 30.69 -10.45
CA PRO A 321 18.69 29.47 -10.47
C PRO A 321 19.35 29.25 -9.10
N LEU A 322 19.12 28.10 -8.47
CA LEU A 322 19.91 27.68 -7.32
C LEU A 322 21.23 27.06 -7.81
N ARG A 323 22.35 27.70 -7.47
CA ARG A 323 23.66 27.02 -7.41
C ARG A 323 23.82 26.44 -6.01
N LEU A 324 24.02 25.13 -5.90
CA LEU A 324 24.48 24.50 -4.67
C LEU A 324 25.89 25.00 -4.33
N PRO A 325 26.25 25.21 -3.05
CA PRO A 325 27.63 25.32 -2.65
C PRO A 325 28.35 24.01 -2.95
N ASN A 326 29.54 24.06 -3.55
CA ASN A 326 30.40 22.90 -3.70
C ASN A 326 30.71 22.34 -2.30
N SER A 327 30.09 21.23 -1.91
CA SER A 327 30.56 20.46 -0.76
C SER A 327 31.78 19.65 -1.21
N THR A 328 32.94 20.05 -0.71
CA THR A 328 34.14 19.21 -0.63
C THR A 328 33.81 17.98 0.21
N LEU A 329 33.40 16.88 -0.44
CA LEU A 329 33.39 15.54 0.12
C LEU A 329 34.48 14.72 -0.57
N ASN A 330 35.34 14.17 0.27
CA ASN A 330 36.56 13.42 0.00
C ASN A 330 36.40 12.36 -1.13
N PRO A 331 37.35 12.23 -2.07
CA PRO A 331 37.18 11.42 -3.27
C PRO A 331 37.70 9.99 -3.07
N GLN A 332 36.96 9.11 -2.37
CA GLN A 332 37.23 7.67 -2.41
C GLN A 332 35.96 6.84 -2.24
N LEU A 333 35.16 6.73 -3.31
CA LEU A 333 34.26 5.59 -3.51
C LEU A 333 34.03 5.39 -5.02
N PRO A 334 34.19 4.16 -5.55
CA PRO A 334 33.98 3.89 -6.96
C PRO A 334 32.48 3.87 -7.27
N THR A 335 31.99 4.89 -7.96
CA THR A 335 30.63 4.97 -8.49
C THR A 335 30.52 4.12 -9.75
N LYS A 336 29.90 2.93 -9.65
CA LYS A 336 29.30 2.24 -10.80
C LYS A 336 27.79 2.15 -10.57
N GLY A 337 27.05 3.07 -11.19
CA GLY A 337 25.60 3.14 -11.20
C GLY A 337 25.12 4.52 -11.66
N PRO A 338 23.99 4.64 -12.37
CA PRO A 338 23.48 5.94 -12.79
C PRO A 338 23.15 6.78 -11.55
N VAL A 339 23.83 7.91 -11.40
CA VAL A 339 23.52 8.91 -10.37
C VAL A 339 22.39 9.79 -10.91
N THR A 340 21.18 9.62 -10.37
CA THR A 340 20.05 10.51 -10.68
C THR A 340 20.34 11.90 -10.13
N LYS A 341 20.62 12.87 -11.00
CA LYS A 341 20.63 14.28 -10.61
C LYS A 341 19.20 14.77 -10.57
N ILE A 342 18.76 15.17 -9.38
CA ILE A 342 17.52 15.94 -9.22
C ILE A 342 17.87 17.40 -9.48
N SER A 343 17.49 17.93 -10.65
CA SER A 343 17.53 19.38 -10.88
C SER A 343 16.18 19.98 -10.47
N GLN A 344 16.21 20.89 -9.49
CA GLN A 344 15.04 21.61 -8.99
C GLN A 344 14.96 22.95 -9.70
N THR A 345 13.84 23.21 -10.38
CA THR A 345 13.52 24.57 -10.85
C THR A 345 12.40 25.11 -9.97
N LEU A 346 12.68 26.16 -9.21
CA LEU A 346 11.68 26.92 -8.47
C LEU A 346 11.10 28.00 -9.38
N THR A 347 9.79 27.96 -9.59
CA THR A 347 9.06 29.05 -10.26
C THR A 347 7.88 29.48 -9.40
N GLU A 348 7.85 30.76 -9.01
CA GLU A 348 6.70 31.39 -8.37
C GLU A 348 5.69 31.78 -9.47
N THR A 349 4.44 31.32 -9.37
CA THR A 349 3.35 31.78 -10.25
C THR A 349 2.04 31.88 -9.48
N GLU A 350 1.17 32.78 -9.93
CA GLU A 350 -0.18 32.92 -9.38
C GLU A 350 -1.15 31.94 -10.06
N LEU A 351 -1.84 31.14 -9.25
CA LEU A 351 -2.96 30.30 -9.66
C LEU A 351 -4.21 30.73 -8.90
N ALA A 352 -5.29 31.06 -9.62
CA ALA A 352 -6.60 31.36 -9.03
C ALA A 352 -6.55 32.42 -7.89
N GLY A 353 -5.72 33.45 -8.04
CA GLY A 353 -5.63 34.58 -7.09
C GLY A 353 -4.69 34.39 -5.90
N ASN A 354 -4.05 33.22 -5.75
CA ASN A 354 -3.05 32.95 -4.71
C ASN A 354 -1.68 32.72 -5.33
N ARG A 355 -0.61 33.13 -4.62
CA ARG A 355 0.78 32.84 -5.01
C ARG A 355 1.14 31.41 -4.61
N PHE A 356 1.63 30.63 -5.57
CA PHE A 356 2.10 29.26 -5.34
C PHE A 356 3.56 29.12 -5.72
N TRP A 357 4.29 28.34 -4.92
CA TRP A 357 5.59 27.81 -5.30
C TRP A 357 5.40 26.52 -6.10
N PHE A 358 5.90 26.51 -7.33
CA PHE A 358 6.00 25.28 -8.11
C PHE A 358 7.37 24.66 -7.90
N LEU A 359 7.39 23.45 -7.33
CA LEU A 359 8.55 22.58 -7.38
C LEU A 359 8.37 21.61 -8.54
N VAL A 360 9.08 21.88 -9.63
CA VAL A 360 9.21 20.94 -10.75
C VAL A 360 10.47 20.13 -10.51
N LEU A 361 10.31 18.83 -10.31
CA LEU A 361 11.42 17.88 -10.32
C LEU A 361 11.69 17.49 -11.77
N ALA A 362 12.84 17.88 -12.31
CA ALA A 362 13.37 17.31 -13.54
C ALA A 362 14.30 16.15 -13.17
N THR A 363 14.02 14.96 -13.71
CA THR A 363 14.94 13.82 -13.65
C THR A 363 15.94 13.94 -14.80
N GLU A 364 17.16 14.39 -14.50
CA GLU A 364 18.26 14.33 -15.46
C GLU A 364 18.95 12.96 -15.36
N TYR A 365 18.79 12.12 -16.39
CA TYR A 365 19.70 11.01 -16.65
C TYR A 365 20.90 11.58 -17.41
N VAL A 366 22.05 11.72 -16.75
CA VAL A 366 23.30 12.05 -17.45
C VAL A 366 23.87 10.76 -18.04
N LEU A 367 23.67 10.55 -19.34
CA LEU A 367 24.53 9.67 -20.12
C LEU A 367 25.89 10.36 -20.23
N GLN A 368 26.90 9.83 -19.53
CA GLN A 368 28.30 10.20 -19.77
C GLN A 368 28.67 9.73 -21.18
N TYR A 369 28.66 10.64 -22.15
CA TYR A 369 29.45 10.46 -23.36
C TYR A 369 30.92 10.73 -23.01
N GLU A 370 31.76 9.70 -23.10
CA GLU A 370 33.20 9.87 -23.13
C GLU A 370 33.56 10.67 -24.39
N ILE A 371 34.09 11.88 -24.20
CA ILE A 371 34.84 12.58 -25.24
C ILE A 371 36.31 12.24 -24.97
N PRO A 372 37.01 11.55 -25.88
CA PRO A 372 38.41 11.20 -25.68
C PRO A 372 39.29 12.45 -25.77
N TYR A 373 40.18 12.64 -24.80
CA TYR A 373 41.31 13.54 -24.92
C TYR A 373 42.56 12.75 -25.32
N SER A 374 42.77 12.64 -26.64
CA SER A 374 44.04 12.85 -27.35
C SER A 374 43.84 12.64 -28.84
#